data_AF-A0A395SYI4-F1
#
_entry.id   AF-A0A395SYI4-F1
#
_cell.length_a   1.000
_cell.length_b   1.000
_cell.length_c   1.000
_cell.angle_alpha   90.00
_cell.angle_beta   90.00
_cell.angle_gamma   90.00
#
_symmetry.space_group_name_H-M   'P 1'
#
loop_
_entity.id
_entity.type
_entity.pdbx_description
1 polymer ?
#
loop_
_entity_poly.entity_id
_entity_poly.type
_entity_poly.pdbx_seq_one_letter_code
_entity_poly.pdbx_strand_id
1 'polypeptide(L)'
;MNLQEIACATARQGLVCIAEQQGTRPNWETWVLAEAKRRTLYTMYFLDNVLSAKDGLPTFIAHELKGLYAPSSKDLWQSGRAEWEQAYNLHLVEWVDGTFQLDELWPMPEEMGGDEIEHRQRRTDRWLEAVDEYGTMLYAVTSCTYGGTGTSEELAAGSLRDEII
;
A
#
# COMPACT_ATOMS: atom_id res chain seq x y z
N MET A 1 3.53 -9.66 23.89
CA MET A 1 3.71 -8.78 22.72
C MET A 1 3.85 -9.62 21.48
N ASN A 2 2.72 -9.94 20.86
CA ASN A 2 2.66 -10.53 19.52
C ASN A 2 2.32 -9.43 18.48
N LEU A 3 2.39 -9.74 17.18
CA LEU A 3 2.12 -8.77 16.11
C LEU A 3 0.73 -8.13 16.22
N GLN A 4 -0.28 -8.91 16.62
CA GLN A 4 -1.66 -8.45 16.79
C GLN A 4 -1.81 -7.43 17.92
N GLU A 5 -1.12 -7.62 19.05
CA GLU A 5 -1.11 -6.67 20.16
C GLU A 5 -0.51 -5.32 19.73
N ILE A 6 0.56 -5.35 18.92
CA ILE A 6 1.18 -4.11 18.43
C ILE A 6 0.27 -3.44 17.38
N ALA A 7 -0.29 -4.18 16.42
CA ALA A 7 -1.23 -3.65 15.44
C ALA A 7 -2.43 -2.97 16.13
N CYS A 8 -2.99 -3.62 17.17
CA CYS A 8 -4.07 -3.06 17.97
C CYS A 8 -3.65 -1.78 18.70
N ALA A 9 -2.48 -1.78 19.36
CA ALA A 9 -1.97 -0.59 20.05
C ALA A 9 -1.72 0.59 19.09
N THR A 10 -1.16 0.31 17.91
CA THR A 10 -0.88 1.29 16.86
C THR A 10 -2.17 1.90 16.30
N ALA A 11 -3.19 1.08 16.03
CA ALA A 11 -4.46 1.53 15.45
C ALA A 11 -5.35 2.32 16.42
N ARG A 12 -5.30 2.00 17.73
CA ARG A 12 -6.17 2.62 18.76
C ARG A 12 -6.08 4.14 18.85
N GLN A 13 -4.95 4.71 18.45
CA GLN A 13 -4.69 6.15 18.53
C GLN A 13 -4.87 6.89 17.20
N GLY A 14 -5.54 6.26 16.24
CA GLY A 14 -5.72 6.79 14.89
C GLY A 14 -4.49 6.59 14.00
N LEU A 15 -4.76 6.38 12.72
CA LEU A 15 -3.76 6.12 11.66
C LEU A 15 -3.68 7.26 10.65
N VAL A 16 -4.53 8.29 10.79
CA VAL A 16 -4.68 9.38 9.84
C VAL A 16 -4.93 10.68 10.60
N CYS A 17 -4.35 11.78 10.14
CA CYS A 17 -4.66 13.11 10.68
C CYS A 17 -5.96 13.64 10.08
N ILE A 18 -6.74 14.37 10.88
CA ILE A 18 -7.97 15.04 10.39
C ILE A 18 -7.65 15.98 9.22
N ALA A 19 -6.53 16.71 9.29
CA ALA A 19 -6.10 17.60 8.22
C ALA A 19 -5.82 16.85 6.90
N GLU A 20 -5.17 15.66 6.96
CA GLU A 20 -4.95 14.81 5.79
C GLU A 20 -6.29 14.40 5.15
N GLN A 21 -7.28 14.00 5.96
CA GLN A 21 -8.62 13.62 5.50
C GLN A 21 -9.38 14.79 4.84
N GLN A 22 -9.09 16.01 5.26
CA GLN A 22 -9.68 17.24 4.71
C GLN A 22 -8.91 17.77 3.48
N GLY A 23 -7.85 17.08 3.03
CA GLY A 23 -7.01 17.55 1.93
C GLY A 23 -6.20 18.81 2.30
N THR A 24 -5.92 19.00 3.59
CA THR A 24 -5.17 20.14 4.12
C THR A 24 -3.86 19.69 4.76
N ARG A 25 -2.97 20.63 5.03
CA ARG A 25 -1.67 20.35 5.63
C ARG A 25 -1.80 20.13 7.16
N PRO A 26 -1.43 18.94 7.69
CA PRO A 26 -1.34 18.71 9.13
C PRO A 26 -0.14 19.43 9.77
N ASN A 27 -0.04 19.39 11.10
CA ASN A 27 1.20 19.71 11.79
C ASN A 27 2.20 18.56 11.61
N TRP A 28 3.48 18.90 11.47
CA TRP A 28 4.55 17.91 11.24
C TRP A 28 4.54 16.78 12.27
N GLU A 29 4.45 17.09 13.58
CA GLU A 29 4.47 16.08 14.64
C GLU A 29 3.31 15.10 14.56
N THR A 30 2.12 15.59 14.22
CA THR A 30 0.94 14.73 14.07
C THR A 30 1.07 13.85 12.85
N TRP A 31 1.60 14.41 11.76
CA TRP A 31 1.77 13.70 10.50
C TRP A 31 2.83 12.60 10.60
N VAL A 32 4.02 12.92 11.10
CA VAL A 32 5.12 11.95 11.19
C VAL A 32 4.73 10.78 12.10
N LEU A 33 3.96 11.05 13.16
CA LEU A 33 3.43 9.99 14.03
C LEU A 33 2.39 9.13 13.30
N ALA A 34 1.46 9.73 12.56
CA ALA A 34 0.46 8.99 11.79
C ALA A 34 1.11 8.13 10.68
N GLU A 35 2.06 8.69 9.96
CA GLU A 35 2.84 8.00 8.92
C GLU A 35 3.66 6.84 9.51
N ALA A 36 4.36 7.07 10.63
CA ALA A 36 5.10 6.02 11.32
C ALA A 36 4.17 4.87 11.79
N LYS A 37 2.97 5.20 12.29
CA LYS A 37 1.95 4.20 12.67
C LYS A 37 1.48 3.39 11.47
N ARG A 38 1.19 4.04 10.33
CA ARG A 38 0.82 3.35 9.08
C ARG A 38 1.91 2.39 8.63
N ARG A 39 3.15 2.87 8.51
CA ARG A 39 4.32 2.06 8.13
C ARG A 39 4.53 0.87 9.09
N THR A 40 4.36 1.09 10.40
CA THR A 40 4.44 0.02 11.40
C THR A 40 3.34 -1.03 11.19
N LEU A 41 2.09 -0.58 11.03
CA LEU A 41 0.94 -1.47 10.83
C LEU A 41 1.11 -2.31 9.56
N TYR A 42 1.45 -1.66 8.44
CA TYR A 42 1.66 -2.33 7.15
C TYR A 42 2.76 -3.37 7.23
N THR A 43 3.89 -3.06 7.87
CA THR A 43 4.99 -4.02 8.07
C THR A 43 4.50 -5.30 8.75
N MET A 44 3.63 -5.19 9.76
CA MET A 44 3.11 -6.36 10.48
C MET A 44 2.24 -7.23 9.59
N TYR A 45 1.32 -6.61 8.85
CA TYR A 45 0.44 -7.30 7.90
C TYR A 45 1.22 -7.98 6.78
N PHE A 46 2.18 -7.27 6.19
CA PHE A 46 2.93 -7.80 5.06
C PHE A 46 3.93 -8.87 5.47
N LEU A 47 4.52 -8.78 6.66
CA LEU A 47 5.37 -9.86 7.18
C LEU A 47 4.57 -11.15 7.38
N ASP A 48 3.36 -11.06 7.92
CA ASP A 48 2.47 -12.20 8.09
C ASP A 48 2.09 -12.84 6.73
N ASN A 49 1.79 -12.02 5.74
CA ASN A 49 1.50 -12.48 4.37
C ASN A 49 2.72 -13.10 3.69
N VAL A 50 3.92 -12.52 3.84
CA VAL A 50 5.16 -13.07 3.24
C VAL A 50 5.51 -14.42 3.87
N LEU A 51 5.39 -14.56 5.19
CA LEU A 51 5.62 -15.83 5.87
C LEU A 51 4.58 -16.88 5.46
N SER A 52 3.31 -16.49 5.37
CA SER A 52 2.25 -17.37 4.89
C SER A 52 2.52 -17.86 3.47
N ALA A 53 2.87 -16.95 2.55
CA ALA A 53 3.21 -17.29 1.17
C ALA A 53 4.42 -18.25 1.09
N LYS A 54 5.46 -18.00 1.90
CA LYS A 54 6.66 -18.85 1.96
C LYS A 54 6.32 -20.28 2.40
N ASP A 55 5.40 -20.44 3.35
CA ASP A 55 5.00 -21.72 3.90
C ASP A 55 3.85 -22.39 3.09
N GLY A 56 3.45 -21.80 1.97
CA GLY A 56 2.35 -22.30 1.14
C GLY A 56 0.95 -22.14 1.78
N LEU A 57 0.84 -21.25 2.76
CA LEU A 57 -0.42 -20.90 3.40
C LEU A 57 -1.14 -19.77 2.64
N PRO A 58 -2.48 -19.68 2.73
CA PRO A 58 -3.23 -18.61 2.11
C PRO A 58 -2.77 -17.23 2.60
N THR A 59 -2.55 -16.30 1.68
CA THR A 59 -2.37 -14.88 1.97
C THR A 59 -3.73 -14.19 2.01
N PHE A 60 -3.87 -13.18 2.87
CA PHE A 60 -5.11 -12.41 2.98
C PHE A 60 -4.85 -10.95 2.61
N ILE A 61 -5.69 -10.44 1.72
CA ILE A 61 -5.77 -9.00 1.47
C ILE A 61 -6.33 -8.36 2.74
N ALA A 62 -5.58 -7.41 3.30
CA ALA A 62 -5.94 -6.71 4.53
C ALA A 62 -7.02 -5.66 4.25
N HIS A 63 -8.24 -6.09 3.95
CA HIS A 63 -9.39 -5.25 3.60
C HIS A 63 -9.73 -4.20 4.67
N GLU A 64 -9.39 -4.46 5.92
CA GLU A 64 -9.51 -3.53 7.04
C GLU A 64 -8.61 -2.28 6.90
N LEU A 65 -7.60 -2.33 6.02
CA LEU A 65 -6.72 -1.19 5.73
C LEU A 65 -7.26 -0.30 4.61
N LYS A 66 -8.44 -0.62 4.06
CA LYS A 66 -9.05 0.14 2.95
C LYS A 66 -9.19 1.62 3.28
N GLY A 67 -8.82 2.49 2.35
CA GLY A 67 -8.92 3.94 2.48
C GLY A 67 -7.82 4.58 3.32
N LEU A 68 -6.87 3.79 3.84
CA LEU A 68 -5.66 4.35 4.45
C LEU A 68 -4.68 4.80 3.37
N TYR A 69 -3.95 5.88 3.62
CA TYR A 69 -2.93 6.37 2.70
C TYR A 69 -1.73 5.42 2.60
N ALA A 70 -1.26 5.19 1.38
CA ALA A 70 0.01 4.50 1.16
C ALA A 70 1.18 5.32 1.75
N PRO A 71 2.35 4.70 1.96
CA PRO A 71 3.54 5.41 2.42
C PRO A 71 3.83 6.64 1.55
N SER A 72 4.20 7.74 2.20
CA SER A 72 4.52 8.98 1.51
C SER A 72 5.79 8.88 0.67
N SER A 73 6.02 9.87 -0.20
CA SER A 73 7.28 10.01 -0.94
C SER A 73 8.50 10.03 -0.01
N LYS A 74 9.65 9.63 -0.56
CA LYS A 74 10.94 9.64 0.12
C LYS A 74 11.28 11.03 0.65
N ASP A 75 11.11 12.05 -0.19
CA ASP A 75 11.38 13.44 0.16
C ASP A 75 10.52 13.91 1.33
N LEU A 76 9.23 13.58 1.33
CA LEU A 76 8.33 13.98 2.41
C LEU A 76 8.65 13.24 3.72
N TRP A 77 8.90 11.92 3.64
CA TRP A 77 9.25 11.10 4.80
C TRP A 77 10.58 11.50 5.44
N GLN A 78 11.58 11.84 4.63
CA GLN A 78 12.92 12.19 5.10
C GLN A 78 13.08 13.67 5.45
N SER A 79 12.08 14.51 5.14
CA SER A 79 12.15 15.93 5.44
C SER A 79 12.14 16.23 6.94
N GLY A 80 13.04 17.12 7.35
CA GLY A 80 13.08 17.68 8.68
C GLY A 80 11.91 18.64 8.91
N ARG A 81 11.62 18.93 10.18
CA ARG A 81 10.52 19.83 10.57
C ARG A 81 10.53 21.18 9.84
N ALA A 82 11.72 21.74 9.59
CA ALA A 82 11.86 23.07 8.99
C ALA A 82 11.48 23.08 7.50
N GLU A 83 11.82 22.01 6.77
CA GLU A 83 11.58 21.90 5.33
C GLU A 83 10.26 21.19 5.00
N TRP A 84 9.71 20.41 5.93
CA TRP A 84 8.55 19.55 5.70
C TRP A 84 7.30 20.33 5.26
N GLU A 85 7.08 21.54 5.79
CA GLU A 85 5.91 22.34 5.41
C GLU A 85 5.87 22.68 3.92
N GLN A 86 7.04 22.96 3.34
CA GLN A 86 7.18 23.22 1.91
C GLN A 86 7.01 21.93 1.11
N ALA A 87 7.64 20.83 1.54
CA ALA A 87 7.51 19.53 0.91
C ALA A 87 6.04 19.05 0.90
N TYR A 88 5.31 19.24 1.99
CA TYR A 88 3.90 18.87 2.08
C TYR A 88 3.00 19.73 1.19
N ASN A 89 3.30 21.03 1.06
CA ASN A 89 2.56 21.88 0.12
C ASN A 89 2.75 21.41 -1.33
N LEU A 90 3.97 21.00 -1.70
CA LEU A 90 4.23 20.40 -3.01
C LEU A 90 3.46 19.09 -3.16
N HIS A 91 3.44 18.23 -2.14
CA HIS A 91 2.62 17.01 -2.10
C HIS A 91 1.13 17.29 -2.35
N LEU A 92 0.56 18.35 -1.77
CA LEU A 92 -0.85 18.70 -2.00
C LEU A 92 -1.13 19.17 -3.44
N VAL A 93 -0.20 19.91 -4.05
CA VAL A 93 -0.30 20.32 -5.46
C VAL A 93 -0.15 19.10 -6.37
N GLU A 94 0.75 18.20 -6.00
CA GLU A 94 0.98 16.95 -6.69
C GLU A 94 -0.32 16.11 -6.65
N TRP A 95 -0.81 15.75 -5.48
CA TRP A 95 -1.96 14.88 -5.26
C TRP A 95 -3.29 15.63 -5.17
N VAL A 96 -3.59 16.49 -6.15
CA VAL A 96 -4.82 17.29 -6.22
C VAL A 96 -6.09 16.44 -6.30
N ASP A 97 -5.98 15.24 -6.86
CA ASP A 97 -7.02 14.22 -6.97
C ASP A 97 -7.07 13.29 -5.73
N GLY A 98 -6.34 13.64 -4.67
CA GLY A 98 -6.29 12.93 -3.40
C GLY A 98 -5.05 12.05 -3.26
N THR A 99 -4.49 12.02 -2.05
CA THR A 99 -3.32 11.19 -1.69
C THR A 99 -3.56 9.71 -2.05
N PHE A 100 -2.54 9.06 -2.60
CA PHE A 100 -2.56 7.65 -2.96
C PHE A 100 -2.98 6.75 -1.79
N GLN A 101 -3.98 5.91 -2.00
CA GLN A 101 -4.49 4.98 -1.00
C GLN A 101 -3.85 3.60 -1.15
N LEU A 102 -3.64 2.91 -0.03
CA LEU A 102 -3.01 1.58 -0.01
C LEU A 102 -3.82 0.56 -0.81
N ASP A 103 -5.16 0.66 -0.78
CA ASP A 103 -6.03 -0.24 -1.52
C ASP A 103 -5.98 -0.04 -3.04
N GLU A 104 -5.36 1.04 -3.52
CA GLU A 104 -5.02 1.19 -4.94
C GLU A 104 -3.97 0.15 -5.40
N LEU A 105 -3.34 -0.60 -4.49
CA LEU A 105 -2.42 -1.70 -4.82
C LEU A 105 -3.08 -3.09 -4.85
N TRP A 106 -4.36 -3.22 -4.52
CA TRP A 106 -5.06 -4.51 -4.55
C TRP A 106 -5.45 -4.95 -5.97
N PRO A 107 -5.83 -6.21 -6.19
CA PRO A 107 -6.33 -6.65 -7.49
C PRO A 107 -7.44 -5.75 -8.04
N MET A 108 -7.42 -5.51 -9.35
CA MET A 108 -8.45 -4.72 -10.03
C MET A 108 -9.77 -5.50 -10.01
N PRO A 109 -10.91 -4.87 -9.65
CA PRO A 109 -12.22 -5.47 -9.84
C PRO A 109 -12.47 -5.78 -11.32
N GLU A 110 -13.12 -6.92 -11.62
CA GLU A 110 -13.43 -7.34 -13.00
C GLU A 110 -14.34 -6.35 -13.74
N GLU A 111 -15.15 -5.59 -12.99
CA GLU A 111 -16.13 -4.64 -13.52
C GLU A 111 -15.53 -3.26 -13.87
N MET A 112 -14.23 -3.04 -13.61
CA MET A 112 -13.58 -1.75 -13.77
C MET A 112 -13.40 -1.37 -15.25
N GLY A 113 -13.77 -0.16 -15.62
CA GLY A 113 -13.67 0.34 -17.00
C GLY A 113 -12.21 0.62 -17.42
N GLY A 114 -11.95 0.63 -18.74
CA GLY A 114 -10.61 0.90 -19.28
C GLY A 114 -10.00 2.24 -18.80
N ASP A 115 -10.80 3.30 -18.77
CA ASP A 115 -10.37 4.63 -18.30
C ASP A 115 -10.02 4.63 -16.80
N GLU A 116 -10.75 3.86 -15.99
CA GLU A 116 -10.50 3.71 -14.54
C GLU A 116 -9.23 2.92 -14.27
N ILE A 117 -9.00 1.85 -15.04
CA ILE A 117 -7.76 1.06 -15.00
C ILE A 117 -6.57 1.96 -15.34
N GLU A 118 -6.65 2.71 -16.44
CA GLU A 118 -5.57 3.61 -16.86
C GLU A 118 -5.31 4.71 -15.82
N HIS A 119 -6.36 5.28 -15.24
CA HIS A 119 -6.23 6.28 -14.18
C HIS A 119 -5.51 5.73 -12.95
N ARG A 120 -5.88 4.54 -12.48
CA ARG A 120 -5.26 3.89 -11.32
C ARG A 120 -3.82 3.46 -11.59
N GLN A 121 -3.52 3.01 -12.81
CA GLN A 121 -2.15 2.73 -13.25
C GLN A 121 -1.29 4.01 -13.20
N ARG A 122 -1.76 5.10 -13.80
CA ARG A 122 -1.05 6.41 -13.74
C ARG A 122 -0.78 6.88 -12.31
N ARG A 123 -1.74 6.70 -11.40
CA ARG A 123 -1.56 7.05 -9.98
C ARG A 123 -0.55 6.14 -9.30
N THR A 124 -0.57 4.85 -9.61
CA THR A 124 0.40 3.86 -9.09
C THR A 124 1.81 4.17 -9.57
N ASP A 125 1.99 4.46 -10.86
CA ASP A 125 3.29 4.80 -11.46
C ASP A 125 3.88 6.05 -10.80
N ARG A 126 3.05 7.10 -10.67
CA ARG A 126 3.45 8.33 -9.97
C ARG A 126 3.88 8.09 -8.52
N TRP A 127 3.13 7.28 -7.79
CA TRP A 127 3.50 6.92 -6.42
C TRP A 127 4.83 6.15 -6.39
N LEU A 128 5.01 5.18 -7.30
CA LEU A 128 6.25 4.40 -7.43
C LEU A 128 7.47 5.24 -7.78
N GLU A 129 7.32 6.30 -8.56
CA GLU A 129 8.42 7.21 -8.92
C GLU A 129 9.00 7.96 -7.71
N ALA A 130 8.21 8.19 -6.67
CA ALA A 130 8.56 9.08 -5.55
C ALA A 130 8.82 8.37 -4.22
N VAL A 131 8.39 7.11 -4.07
CA VAL A 131 8.50 6.37 -2.79
C VAL A 131 9.94 6.02 -2.42
N ASP A 132 10.14 5.79 -1.13
CA ASP A 132 11.38 5.24 -0.62
C ASP A 132 11.44 3.71 -0.75
N GLU A 133 12.54 3.13 -0.31
CA GLU A 133 12.79 1.69 -0.36
C GLU A 133 11.73 0.88 0.42
N TYR A 134 11.12 1.50 1.45
CA TYR A 134 10.01 0.90 2.18
C TYR A 134 8.74 0.82 1.32
N GLY A 135 8.39 1.88 0.61
CA GLY A 135 7.27 1.86 -0.34
C GLY A 135 7.50 0.88 -1.49
N THR A 136 8.71 0.80 -2.04
CA THR A 136 9.05 -0.20 -3.07
C THR A 136 8.91 -1.63 -2.55
N MET A 137 9.40 -1.91 -1.33
CA MET A 137 9.22 -3.21 -0.69
C MET A 137 7.73 -3.53 -0.53
N LEU A 138 6.93 -2.58 -0.06
CA LEU A 138 5.49 -2.75 0.11
C LEU A 138 4.82 -3.11 -1.21
N TYR A 139 5.14 -2.40 -2.29
CA TYR A 139 4.63 -2.70 -3.63
C TYR A 139 4.97 -4.13 -4.05
N ALA A 140 6.26 -4.52 -3.95
CA ALA A 140 6.70 -5.85 -4.32
C ALA A 140 5.96 -6.95 -3.54
N VAL A 141 5.77 -6.77 -2.22
CA VAL A 141 4.99 -7.71 -1.42
C VAL A 141 3.56 -7.79 -1.93
N THR A 142 2.87 -6.65 -2.11
CA THR A 142 1.48 -6.65 -2.59
C THR A 142 1.33 -7.36 -3.94
N SER A 143 2.24 -7.12 -4.88
CA SER A 143 2.23 -7.79 -6.19
C SER A 143 2.45 -9.30 -6.07
N CYS A 144 3.36 -9.75 -5.21
CA CYS A 144 3.65 -11.17 -5.02
C CYS A 144 2.57 -11.91 -4.20
N THR A 145 1.97 -11.27 -3.21
CA THR A 145 1.02 -11.92 -2.29
C THR A 145 -0.43 -11.81 -2.75
N TYR A 146 -0.77 -10.79 -3.55
CA TYR A 146 -2.15 -10.56 -4.01
C TYR A 146 -2.33 -10.82 -5.52
N GLY A 147 -1.25 -10.86 -6.30
CA GLY A 147 -1.27 -11.18 -7.73
C GLY A 147 -1.27 -12.68 -8.08
N GLY A 148 -1.46 -13.56 -7.09
CA GLY A 148 -1.20 -15.00 -7.20
C GLY A 148 -2.40 -15.93 -7.42
N THR A 149 -3.60 -15.45 -7.74
CA THR A 149 -4.76 -16.33 -8.00
C THR A 149 -5.23 -16.32 -9.45
N GLY A 150 -4.32 -16.04 -10.38
CA GLY A 150 -4.58 -16.09 -11.83
C GLY A 150 -3.45 -16.79 -12.57
N THR A 151 -3.19 -18.07 -12.27
CA THR A 151 -2.50 -19.04 -13.15
C THR A 151 -2.42 -20.44 -12.53
N SER A 152 -3.42 -20.88 -11.75
CA SER A 152 -3.54 -22.32 -11.41
C SER A 152 -4.22 -23.13 -12.52
N GLU A 153 -4.92 -22.48 -13.47
CA GLU A 153 -5.50 -23.18 -14.63
C GLU A 153 -4.52 -23.34 -15.80
N GLU A 154 -3.50 -22.48 -15.92
CA GLU A 154 -2.52 -22.58 -17.00
C GLU A 154 -1.44 -23.65 -16.75
N LEU A 155 -1.16 -23.96 -15.47
CA LEU A 155 -0.26 -25.06 -15.08
C LEU A 155 -0.96 -26.43 -15.14
N ALA A 156 -2.29 -26.50 -14.99
CA ALA A 156 -3.06 -27.73 -15.16
C ALA A 156 -3.32 -28.06 -16.65
N ALA A 157 -3.46 -27.05 -17.51
CA ALA A 157 -3.67 -27.23 -18.95
C ALA A 157 -2.40 -27.69 -19.70
N GLY A 158 -1.21 -27.43 -19.16
CA GLY A 158 0.08 -27.89 -19.72
C GLY A 158 0.41 -29.35 -19.41
N SER A 159 -0.13 -29.92 -18.33
CA SER A 159 0.19 -31.29 -17.91
C SER A 159 -0.66 -32.38 -18.61
N LEU A 160 -1.74 -32.01 -19.30
CA LEU A 160 -2.66 -32.97 -19.96
C LEU A 160 -2.40 -33.13 -21.46
N ARG A 161 -1.43 -32.41 -22.03
CA ARG A 161 -1.10 -32.50 -23.48
C ARG A 161 0.05 -33.44 -23.82
N ASP A 162 0.78 -33.96 -22.83
CA ASP A 162 1.95 -34.83 -23.04
C ASP A 162 1.69 -36.33 -22.81
N GLU A 163 0.43 -36.77 -22.59
CA GLU A 163 0.08 -38.19 -22.43
C GLU A 163 -0.78 -38.80 -23.55
N ILE A 164 -0.90 -38.14 -24.71
CA ILE A 164 -1.54 -38.77 -25.88
C ILE A 164 -0.68 -38.54 -27.14
N ILE A 165 0.40 -39.33 -27.27
CA ILE A 165 0.81 -40.05 -28.50
C ILE A 165 1.51 -41.35 -28.09
#